data_AF-A0A7D3WRJ4-F1
#
_entry.id   AF-A0A7D3WRJ4-F1
#
_cell.length_a   1.000
_cell.length_b   1.000
_cell.length_c   1.000
_cell.angle_alpha   90.00
_cell.angle_beta   90.00
_cell.angle_gamma   90.00
#
_symmetry.space_group_name_H-M   'P 1'
#
loop_
_entity.id
_entity.type
_entity.pdbx_description
1 polymer ?
#
loop_
_entity_poly.entity_id
_entity_poly.type
_entity_poly.pdbx_seq_one_letter_code
_entity_poly.pdbx_strand_id
1 'polypeptide(L)'
;MQDQNSPLRPSVRSNPAVKHVTVSGPAHRQVGVESARLGLTRTEYADAAIRYFAERGLNPVEARAREGQLIMAEIKRLGDRVFSYLQEQERGLLLEMVRSQLRQQAVQEQALRVVENLLAPEGGEALQRIQQKNRARIAEAVAAGLAALDIKALSKPRKSGN
;
A
#
# COMPACT_ATOMS: atom_id res chain seq x y z
N MET A 1 27.00 16.74 -82.34
CA MET A 1 28.08 17.42 -81.61
C MET A 1 27.47 18.41 -80.64
N GLN A 2 27.99 18.43 -79.42
CA GLN A 2 27.83 19.42 -78.33
C GLN A 2 27.03 18.94 -77.11
N ASP A 3 27.80 18.26 -76.25
CA ASP A 3 27.64 18.16 -74.81
C ASP A 3 27.52 19.54 -74.17
N GLN A 4 26.54 19.71 -73.28
CA GLN A 4 26.58 20.75 -72.24
C GLN A 4 26.43 20.09 -70.87
N ASN A 5 27.58 19.69 -70.34
CA ASN A 5 27.81 19.40 -68.94
C ASN A 5 27.61 20.69 -68.12
N SER A 6 26.54 20.76 -67.34
CA SER A 6 26.42 21.72 -66.24
C SER A 6 26.65 21.00 -64.92
N PRO A 7 27.59 21.45 -64.06
CA PRO A 7 28.00 20.71 -62.87
C PRO A 7 26.94 20.77 -61.78
N LEU A 8 26.65 19.60 -61.21
CA LEU A 8 25.89 19.40 -59.97
C LEU A 8 26.47 20.31 -58.87
N ARG A 9 25.72 21.34 -58.47
CA ARG A 9 26.02 22.07 -57.23
C ARG A 9 25.97 21.07 -56.07
N PRO A 10 27.00 21.00 -55.21
CA PRO A 10 26.92 20.19 -54.02
C PRO A 10 25.80 20.76 -53.12
N SER A 11 24.79 19.93 -52.89
CA SER A 11 23.81 20.11 -51.82
C SER A 11 24.58 20.42 -50.54
N VAL A 12 24.40 21.63 -50.03
CA VAL A 12 24.89 22.05 -48.72
C VAL A 12 24.25 21.10 -47.70
N ARG A 13 25.04 20.15 -47.20
CA ARG A 13 24.68 19.32 -46.04
C ARG A 13 24.30 20.30 -44.93
N SER A 14 23.03 20.29 -44.55
CA SER A 14 22.56 21.04 -43.39
C SER A 14 23.35 20.54 -42.17
N ASN A 15 24.16 21.43 -41.60
CA ASN A 15 24.70 21.24 -40.26
C ASN A 15 23.52 20.90 -39.33
N PRO A 16 23.59 19.85 -38.50
CA PRO A 16 22.57 19.65 -37.47
C PRO A 16 22.62 20.90 -36.60
N ALA A 17 21.56 21.72 -36.67
CA ALA A 17 21.47 22.96 -35.93
C ALA A 17 21.83 22.70 -34.46
N VAL A 18 22.85 23.39 -33.97
CA VAL A 18 23.23 23.37 -32.55
C VAL A 18 22.01 23.87 -31.78
N LYS A 19 21.21 22.94 -31.26
CA LYS A 19 20.08 23.28 -30.40
C LYS A 19 20.67 23.73 -29.08
N HIS A 20 20.54 25.02 -28.78
CA HIS A 20 20.90 25.54 -27.48
C HIS A 20 20.03 24.88 -26.41
N VAL A 21 20.68 24.17 -25.50
CA VAL A 21 20.01 23.52 -24.36
C VAL A 21 20.06 24.49 -23.19
N THR A 22 18.90 24.92 -22.73
CA THR A 22 18.77 25.72 -21.50
C THR A 22 18.68 24.80 -20.30
N VAL A 23 19.52 25.06 -19.30
CA VAL A 23 19.54 24.33 -18.04
C VAL A 23 18.58 25.01 -17.06
N SER A 24 17.81 24.23 -16.30
CA SER A 24 16.90 24.79 -15.29
C SER A 24 17.67 25.51 -14.18
N GLY A 25 17.07 26.56 -13.60
CA GLY A 25 17.68 27.34 -12.51
C GLY A 25 18.19 26.51 -11.33
N PRO A 26 17.43 25.51 -10.83
CA PRO A 26 17.89 24.62 -9.77
C PRO A 26 19.12 23.79 -10.16
N ALA A 27 19.12 23.23 -11.38
CA ALA A 27 20.25 22.44 -11.87
C ALA A 27 21.50 23.30 -12.05
N HIS A 28 21.36 24.54 -12.53
CA HIS A 28 22.47 25.48 -12.63
C HIS A 28 23.06 25.84 -11.24
N ARG A 29 22.21 26.00 -10.21
CA ARG A 29 22.67 26.23 -8.83
C ARG A 29 23.42 25.00 -8.29
N GLN A 30 22.91 23.80 -8.51
CA GLN A 30 23.56 22.56 -8.06
C GLN A 30 24.91 22.35 -8.75
N VAL A 31 24.99 22.55 -10.06
CA VAL A 31 26.27 22.53 -10.80
C VAL A 31 27.25 23.53 -10.21
N GLY A 32 26.79 24.74 -9.85
CA GLY A 32 27.64 25.74 -9.19
C GLY A 32 28.20 25.30 -7.84
N VAL A 33 27.40 24.62 -7.02
CA VAL A 33 27.84 24.11 -5.71
C VAL A 33 28.82 22.94 -5.87
N GLU A 34 28.49 21.98 -6.73
CA GLU A 34 29.28 20.76 -6.92
C GLU A 34 30.61 21.02 -7.63
N SER A 35 30.62 21.90 -8.64
CA SER A 35 31.85 22.33 -9.31
C SER A 35 32.79 23.05 -8.34
N ALA A 36 32.26 23.95 -7.50
CA ALA A 36 33.05 24.63 -6.46
C ALA A 36 33.61 23.65 -5.42
N ARG A 37 32.82 22.65 -5.00
CA ARG A 37 33.29 21.59 -4.07
C ARG A 37 34.47 20.80 -4.62
N LEU A 38 34.49 20.57 -5.93
CA LEU A 38 35.52 19.80 -6.62
C LEU A 38 36.65 20.66 -7.18
N GLY A 39 36.62 21.98 -6.99
CA GLY A 39 37.62 22.91 -7.51
C GLY A 39 37.63 23.04 -9.04
N LEU A 40 36.54 22.67 -9.71
CA LEU A 40 36.39 22.70 -11.16
C LEU A 40 35.57 23.92 -11.60
N THR A 41 35.76 24.35 -12.85
CA THR A 41 34.81 25.28 -13.46
C THR A 41 33.47 24.58 -13.74
N ARG A 42 32.38 25.35 -13.80
CA ARG A 42 31.04 24.80 -14.09
C ARG A 42 30.98 24.07 -15.44
N THR A 43 31.74 24.56 -16.42
CA THR A 43 31.83 23.96 -17.76
C THR A 43 32.62 22.66 -17.76
N GLU A 44 33.75 22.59 -17.04
CA GLU A 44 34.53 21.36 -16.91
C GLU A 44 33.76 20.28 -16.16
N TYR A 45 33.06 20.67 -15.09
CA TYR A 45 32.19 19.75 -14.36
C TYR A 45 31.06 19.20 -15.24
N ALA A 46 30.43 20.06 -16.04
CA ALA A 46 29.37 19.65 -16.95
C ALA A 46 29.87 18.74 -18.07
N ASP A 47 31.02 19.05 -18.68
CA ASP A 47 31.63 18.20 -19.73
C ASP A 47 32.05 16.85 -19.15
N ALA A 48 32.72 16.83 -17.99
CA ALA A 48 33.08 15.60 -17.29
C ALA A 48 31.86 14.75 -16.94
N ALA A 49 30.77 15.36 -16.47
CA ALA A 49 29.53 14.65 -16.16
C ALA A 49 28.90 14.03 -17.43
N ILE A 50 28.81 14.80 -18.52
CA ILE A 50 28.26 14.31 -19.80
C ILE A 50 29.09 13.15 -20.33
N ARG A 51 30.42 13.28 -20.35
CA ARG A 51 31.32 12.20 -20.77
C ARG A 51 31.17 10.97 -19.89
N TYR A 52 31.12 11.14 -18.58
CA TYR A 52 30.94 10.04 -17.64
C TYR A 52 29.66 9.23 -17.92
N PHE A 53 28.53 9.91 -18.14
CA PHE A 53 27.27 9.23 -18.44
C PHE A 53 27.28 8.59 -19.83
N ALA A 54 27.88 9.26 -20.83
CA ALA A 54 27.98 8.76 -22.19
C ALA A 54 28.89 7.52 -22.31
N GLU A 55 30.09 7.57 -21.72
CA GLU A 55 31.07 6.47 -21.74
C GLU A 55 30.57 5.23 -21.00
N ARG A 56 29.81 5.43 -19.92
CA ARG A 56 29.25 4.32 -19.13
C ARG A 56 27.89 3.83 -19.63
N GLY A 57 27.33 4.43 -20.68
CA GLY A 57 26.00 4.10 -21.20
C GLY A 57 24.89 4.26 -20.15
N LEU A 58 25.09 5.14 -19.16
CA LEU A 58 24.14 5.35 -18.07
C LEU A 58 23.12 6.42 -18.48
N ASN A 59 21.86 6.01 -18.64
CA ASN A 59 20.76 6.96 -18.83
C ASN A 59 20.31 7.52 -17.45
N PRO A 60 20.56 8.81 -17.14
CA PRO A 60 20.25 9.39 -15.83
C PRO A 60 18.74 9.44 -15.54
N VAL A 61 17.90 9.47 -16.57
CA VAL A 61 16.43 9.47 -16.42
C VAL A 61 15.94 8.08 -15.99
N GLU A 62 16.45 7.03 -16.65
CA GLU A 62 16.11 5.65 -16.30
C GLU A 62 16.75 5.20 -14.99
N ALA A 63 17.96 5.67 -14.67
CA ALA A 63 18.62 5.37 -13.40
C ALA A 63 17.78 5.89 -12.21
N ARG A 64 17.30 7.14 -12.29
CA ARG A 64 16.42 7.72 -11.26
C ARG A 64 15.09 6.97 -11.13
N ALA A 65 14.50 6.55 -12.25
CA ALA A 65 13.28 5.75 -12.23
C ALA A 65 13.50 4.37 -11.58
N ARG A 66 14.63 3.72 -11.89
CA ARG A 66 15.03 2.44 -11.27
C ARG A 66 15.24 2.56 -9.77
N GLU A 67 15.91 3.61 -9.30
CA GLU A 67 16.08 3.86 -7.87
C GLU A 67 14.72 4.03 -7.16
N GLY A 68 13.79 4.79 -7.76
CA GLY A 68 12.43 4.93 -7.23
C GLY A 68 11.69 3.60 -7.15
N GLN A 69 11.81 2.74 -8.17
CA GLN A 69 11.22 1.41 -8.18
C GLN A 69 11.82 0.49 -7.12
N LEU A 70 13.13 0.52 -6.91
CA LEU A 70 13.82 -0.26 -5.88
C LEU A 70 13.38 0.14 -4.47
N ILE A 71 13.29 1.45 -4.20
CA ILE A 71 12.80 1.97 -2.92
C ILE A 71 11.37 1.51 -2.67
N MET A 72 10.49 1.63 -3.67
CA MET A 72 9.09 1.23 -3.56
C MET A 72 8.94 -0.28 -3.32
N ALA A 73 9.77 -1.10 -3.98
CA ALA A 73 9.79 -2.54 -3.79
C ALA A 73 10.20 -2.92 -2.37
N GLU A 74 11.22 -2.26 -1.80
CA GLU A 74 11.65 -2.55 -0.42
C GLU A 74 10.61 -2.10 0.60
N ILE A 75 9.99 -0.92 0.41
CA ILE A 75 8.88 -0.45 1.26
C ILE A 75 7.74 -1.46 1.24
N LYS A 76 7.35 -1.94 0.06
CA LYS A 76 6.28 -2.93 -0.07
C LYS A 76 6.65 -4.22 0.65
N ARG A 77 7.87 -4.72 0.46
CA ARG A 77 8.37 -5.94 1.12
C ARG A 77 8.36 -5.83 2.65
N LEU A 78 8.77 -4.67 3.18
CA LEU A 78 8.69 -4.37 4.61
C LEU A 78 7.25 -4.32 5.09
N GLY A 79 6.37 -3.64 4.35
CA GLY A 79 4.94 -3.58 4.64
C GLY A 79 4.32 -4.97 4.70
N ASP A 80 4.50 -5.78 3.66
CA ASP A 80 3.94 -7.12 3.54
C ASP A 80 4.39 -8.01 4.72
N ARG A 81 5.65 -7.89 5.16
CA ARG A 81 6.16 -8.64 6.32
C ARG A 81 5.48 -8.25 7.62
N VAL A 82 5.34 -6.94 7.87
CA VAL A 82 4.70 -6.43 9.10
C VAL A 82 3.22 -6.79 9.13
N PHE A 83 2.50 -6.60 8.01
CA PHE A 83 1.09 -6.95 7.91
C PHE A 83 0.87 -8.46 8.08
N SER A 84 1.70 -9.30 7.46
CA SER A 84 1.62 -10.75 7.62
C SER A 84 1.84 -11.18 9.08
N TYR A 85 2.82 -10.58 9.76
CA TYR A 85 3.07 -10.85 11.17
C TYR A 85 1.88 -10.47 12.04
N LEU A 86 1.33 -9.26 11.85
CA LEU A 86 0.16 -8.79 12.61
C LEU A 86 -1.07 -9.67 12.36
N GLN A 87 -1.30 -10.08 11.11
CA GLN A 87 -2.41 -10.95 10.76
C GLN A 87 -2.29 -12.33 11.43
N GLU A 88 -1.07 -12.87 11.55
CA GLU A 88 -0.86 -14.14 12.25
C GLU A 88 -1.05 -13.99 13.77
N GLN A 89 -0.63 -12.87 14.36
CA GLN A 89 -0.89 -12.57 15.78
C GLN A 89 -2.38 -12.42 16.07
N GLU A 90 -3.10 -11.68 15.21
CA GLU A 90 -4.56 -11.52 15.31
C GLU A 90 -5.25 -12.88 15.19
N ARG A 91 -4.86 -13.70 14.21
CA ARG A 91 -5.39 -15.06 14.02
C ARG A 91 -5.16 -15.92 15.26
N GLY A 92 -3.97 -15.86 15.85
CA GLY A 92 -3.64 -16.57 17.09
C GLY A 92 -4.55 -16.17 18.25
N LEU A 93 -4.74 -14.86 18.46
CA LEU A 93 -5.60 -14.33 19.52
C LEU A 93 -7.07 -14.73 19.32
N LEU A 94 -7.61 -14.51 18.11
CA LEU A 94 -9.00 -14.82 17.79
C LEU A 94 -9.30 -16.30 17.96
N LEU A 95 -8.37 -17.17 17.59
CA LEU A 95 -8.54 -18.62 17.71
C LEU A 95 -8.59 -19.06 19.18
N GLU A 96 -7.77 -18.49 20.05
CA GLU A 96 -7.84 -18.73 21.50
C GLU A 96 -9.12 -18.18 22.12
N MET A 97 -9.58 -17.00 21.70
CA MET A 97 -10.87 -16.46 22.13
C MET A 97 -12.02 -17.40 21.75
N VAL A 98 -12.08 -17.88 20.51
CA VAL A 98 -13.11 -18.83 20.06
C VAL A 98 -13.04 -20.15 20.86
N ARG A 99 -11.84 -20.68 21.11
CA ARG A 99 -11.66 -21.86 21.96
C ARG A 99 -12.20 -21.64 23.37
N SER A 100 -11.94 -20.49 23.97
CA SER A 100 -12.45 -20.15 25.30
C SER A 100 -13.98 -20.07 25.33
N GLN A 101 -14.59 -19.47 24.30
CA GLN A 101 -16.05 -19.35 24.16
C GLN A 101 -16.70 -20.73 24.01
N LEU A 102 -16.12 -21.61 23.19
CA LEU A 102 -16.61 -22.99 23.02
C LEU A 102 -16.53 -23.77 24.34
N ARG A 103 -15.45 -23.63 25.11
CA ARG A 103 -15.35 -24.27 26.44
C ARG A 103 -16.41 -23.74 27.40
N GLN A 104 -16.64 -22.42 27.42
CA GLN A 104 -17.69 -21.82 28.24
C GLN A 104 -19.09 -22.31 27.84
N GLN A 105 -19.36 -22.40 26.54
CA GLN A 105 -20.63 -22.95 26.04
C GLN A 105 -20.83 -24.40 26.46
N ALA A 106 -19.80 -25.25 26.34
CA ALA A 106 -19.90 -26.65 26.75
C ALA A 106 -20.19 -26.79 28.26
N VAL A 107 -19.53 -25.98 29.11
CA VAL A 107 -19.79 -25.95 30.56
C VAL A 107 -21.19 -25.45 30.85
N GLN A 108 -21.65 -24.41 30.16
CA GLN A 108 -23.02 -23.89 30.30
C GLN A 108 -24.06 -24.93 29.89
N GLU A 109 -23.86 -25.64 28.78
CA GLU A 109 -24.76 -26.71 28.35
C GLU A 109 -24.82 -27.85 29.37
N GLN A 110 -23.68 -28.26 29.93
CA GLN A 110 -23.66 -29.28 30.98
C GLN A 110 -24.40 -28.81 32.24
N ALA A 111 -24.19 -27.57 32.67
CA ALA A 111 -24.90 -27.00 33.81
C ALA A 111 -26.42 -26.93 33.54
N LEU A 112 -26.84 -26.51 32.35
CA LEU A 112 -28.23 -26.50 31.95
C LEU A 112 -28.85 -27.90 31.97
N ARG A 113 -28.15 -28.92 31.46
CA ARG A 113 -28.62 -30.32 31.51
C ARG A 113 -28.78 -30.83 32.94
N VAL A 114 -27.86 -30.48 33.83
CA VAL A 114 -27.95 -30.83 35.25
C VAL A 114 -29.17 -30.16 35.90
N VAL A 115 -29.37 -28.87 35.64
CA VAL A 115 -30.55 -28.11 36.10
C VAL A 115 -31.83 -28.72 35.53
N GLU A 116 -31.88 -29.02 34.23
CA GLU A 116 -33.03 -29.68 33.60
C GLU A 116 -33.34 -31.03 34.26
N ASN A 117 -32.34 -31.88 34.50
CA ASN A 117 -32.54 -33.17 35.16
C ASN A 117 -33.01 -33.03 36.61
N LEU A 118 -32.56 -32.01 37.33
CA LEU A 118 -32.98 -31.71 38.70
C LEU A 118 -34.40 -31.14 38.78
N LEU A 119 -34.83 -30.37 37.77
CA LEU A 119 -36.17 -29.78 37.70
C LEU A 119 -37.19 -30.61 36.91
N ALA A 120 -36.74 -31.62 36.16
CA ALA A 120 -37.60 -32.58 35.46
C ALA A 120 -38.68 -33.24 36.36
N PRO A 121 -38.42 -33.52 37.65
CA PRO A 121 -39.46 -34.02 38.57
C PRO A 121 -40.50 -32.97 38.97
N GLU A 122 -40.20 -31.67 38.92
CA GLU A 122 -41.03 -30.61 39.56
C GLU A 122 -41.80 -29.67 38.60
N GLY A 123 -41.87 -29.97 37.31
CA GLY A 123 -42.80 -29.28 36.39
C GLY A 123 -42.15 -28.79 35.10
N GLY A 124 -41.99 -29.71 34.14
CA GLY A 124 -41.36 -29.46 32.84
C GLY A 124 -42.01 -28.35 32.00
N GLU A 125 -43.30 -28.04 32.18
CA GLU A 125 -43.97 -26.98 31.41
C GLU A 125 -43.50 -25.56 31.77
N ALA A 126 -43.25 -25.29 33.06
CA ALA A 126 -42.79 -23.97 33.51
C ALA A 126 -41.36 -23.71 33.00
N LEU A 127 -40.53 -24.75 33.00
CA LEU A 127 -39.15 -24.68 32.53
C LEU A 127 -39.08 -24.41 31.02
N GLN A 128 -39.92 -25.09 30.22
CA GLN A 128 -40.01 -24.86 28.77
C GLN A 128 -40.42 -23.43 28.43
N ARG A 129 -41.37 -22.84 29.17
CA ARG A 129 -41.78 -21.43 28.98
C ARG A 129 -40.65 -20.45 29.31
N ILE A 130 -39.88 -20.71 30.36
CA ILE A 130 -38.72 -19.89 30.74
C ILE A 130 -37.60 -20.03 29.70
N GLN A 131 -37.36 -21.24 29.19
CA GLN A 131 -36.38 -21.48 28.13
C GLN A 131 -36.75 -20.77 26.82
N GLN A 132 -38.03 -20.81 26.41
CA GLN A 132 -38.49 -20.07 25.23
C GLN A 132 -38.30 -18.56 25.39
N LYS A 133 -38.67 -17.99 26.54
CA LYS A 133 -38.45 -16.55 26.83
C LYS A 133 -36.98 -16.17 26.81
N ASN A 134 -36.10 -17.00 27.39
CA ASN A 134 -34.66 -16.73 27.39
C ASN A 134 -34.06 -16.87 25.99
N ARG A 135 -34.46 -17.86 25.20
CA ARG A 135 -34.01 -18.00 23.80
C ARG A 135 -34.39 -16.79 22.95
N ALA A 136 -35.61 -16.26 23.11
CA ALA A 136 -36.04 -15.06 22.41
C ALA A 136 -35.20 -13.83 22.79
N ARG A 137 -34.91 -13.62 24.08
CA ARG A 137 -34.05 -12.53 24.56
C ARG A 137 -32.61 -12.64 24.07
N ILE A 138 -32.06 -13.85 24.04
CA ILE A 138 -30.71 -14.10 23.51
C ILE A 138 -30.67 -13.80 22.02
N ALA A 139 -31.68 -14.25 21.25
CA ALA A 139 -31.75 -13.96 19.82
C ALA A 139 -31.82 -12.45 19.52
N GLU A 140 -32.58 -11.70 20.32
CA GLU A 140 -32.67 -10.24 20.22
C GLU A 140 -31.33 -9.56 20.55
N ALA A 141 -30.66 -9.98 21.63
CA ALA A 141 -29.35 -9.43 22.01
C ALA A 141 -28.25 -9.77 20.99
N VAL A 142 -28.27 -10.96 20.41
CA VAL A 142 -27.34 -11.38 19.35
C VAL A 142 -27.57 -10.58 18.07
N ALA A 143 -28.83 -10.37 17.68
CA ALA A 143 -29.16 -9.55 16.52
C ALA A 143 -28.71 -8.08 16.72
N ALA A 144 -28.90 -7.52 17.91
CA ALA A 144 -28.42 -6.17 18.25
C ALA A 144 -26.88 -6.07 18.24
N GLY A 145 -26.19 -7.09 18.76
CA GLY A 145 -24.73 -7.17 18.73
C GLY A 145 -24.16 -7.29 17.31
N LEU A 146 -24.78 -8.11 16.46
CA LEU A 146 -24.40 -8.25 15.05
C LEU A 146 -24.62 -6.96 14.27
N ALA A 147 -25.72 -6.24 14.52
CA ALA A 147 -25.98 -4.94 13.90
C ALA A 147 -24.96 -3.87 14.32
N ALA A 148 -24.48 -3.90 15.57
CA ALA A 148 -23.45 -2.97 16.05
C ALA A 148 -22.05 -3.25 15.46
N LEU A 149 -21.79 -4.49 15.03
CA LEU A 149 -20.54 -4.91 14.40
C LEU A 149 -20.52 -4.70 12.88
N ASP A 150 -21.66 -4.35 12.25
CA ASP A 150 -21.72 -4.10 10.81
C ASP A 150 -21.09 -2.72 10.48
N ILE A 151 -19.80 -2.77 10.13
CA ILE A 151 -18.91 -1.61 9.89
C ILE A 151 -19.42 -0.67 8.77
N LYS A 152 -20.40 -1.09 7.96
CA LYS A 152 -21.05 -0.21 6.96
C LYS A 152 -21.82 0.98 7.56
N ALA A 153 -22.18 0.95 8.85
CA ALA A 153 -22.86 2.07 9.51
C ALA A 153 -21.89 3.17 10.03
N LEU A 154 -20.59 2.85 10.20
CA LEU A 154 -19.59 3.76 10.74
C LEU A 154 -18.91 4.66 9.68
N SER A 155 -19.11 4.38 8.38
CA SER A 155 -18.51 5.13 7.27
C SER A 155 -19.40 6.26 6.73
N LYS A 156 -20.14 6.98 7.60
CA LYS A 156 -20.87 8.18 7.13
C LYS A 156 -19.85 9.32 6.95
N PRO A 157 -19.64 9.85 5.73
CA PRO A 157 -18.69 10.93 5.53
C PRO A 157 -19.18 12.17 6.31
N ARG A 158 -18.33 12.70 7.20
CA ARG A 158 -18.53 14.02 7.80
C ARG A 158 -18.60 15.02 6.65
N LYS A 159 -19.79 15.60 6.41
CA LYS A 159 -19.96 16.79 5.57
C LYS A 159 -18.99 17.86 6.08
N SER A 160 -18.05 18.28 5.24
CA SER A 160 -17.31 19.52 5.42
C SER A 160 -18.31 20.68 5.44
N GLY A 161 -18.37 21.42 6.53
CA GLY A 161 -19.10 22.68 6.59
C GLY A 161 -18.43 23.72 5.70
N ASN A 162 -19.25 24.41 4.90
CA ASN A 162 -18.93 25.69 4.28
C ASN A 162 -18.78 26.78 5.34
#